data_AF-A0A0E0KNJ5-F1
#
_entry.id   AF-A0A0E0KNJ5-F1
#
_cell.length_a   1.000
_cell.length_b   1.000
_cell.length_c   1.000
_cell.angle_alpha   90.00
_cell.angle_beta   90.00
_cell.angle_gamma   90.00
#
_symmetry.space_group_name_H-M   'P 1'
#
loop_
_entity.id
_entity.type
_entity.pdbx_description
1 polymer ?
#
loop_
_entity_poly.entity_id
_entity_poly.type
_entity_poly.pdbx_seq_one_letter_code
_entity_poly.pdbx_strand_id
1 'polypeptide(L)'
;MACVPVFIFLLLISFCRCDDQLTQGKPLISTGDVLVSKGGIFALGFFSPGSSNTSLFLGIWYHNIPGRTYVWVTNRVNPITTA
;
A
#
# COMPACT_ATOMS: atom_id res chain seq x y z
N MET A 1 -22.56 -30.05 -12.78
CA MET A 1 -21.28 -30.48 -12.15
C MET A 1 -20.18 -29.41 -12.16
N ALA A 2 -20.32 -28.29 -12.90
CA ALA A 2 -19.37 -27.17 -12.86
C ALA A 2 -19.59 -26.16 -11.71
N CYS A 3 -20.73 -26.20 -11.01
CA CYS A 3 -21.03 -25.23 -9.94
C CYS A 3 -20.11 -25.38 -8.71
N VAL A 4 -19.64 -26.59 -8.41
CA VAL A 4 -18.79 -26.85 -7.24
C VAL A 4 -17.40 -26.23 -7.39
N PRO A 5 -16.64 -26.43 -8.50
CA PRO A 5 -15.34 -25.78 -8.67
C PRO A 5 -15.45 -24.26 -8.81
N VAL A 6 -16.53 -23.74 -9.40
CA VAL A 6 -16.79 -22.29 -9.47
C VAL A 6 -17.05 -21.70 -8.08
N PHE A 7 -17.84 -22.38 -7.25
CA PHE A 7 -18.11 -21.94 -5.89
C PHE A 7 -16.86 -21.96 -4.99
N ILE A 8 -16.02 -23.00 -5.13
CA ILE A 8 -14.72 -23.08 -4.45
C ILE A 8 -13.79 -21.95 -4.95
N PHE A 9 -13.74 -21.69 -6.25
CA PHE A 9 -12.96 -20.57 -6.80
C PHE A 9 -13.43 -19.22 -6.24
N LEU A 10 -14.75 -19.00 -6.15
CA LEU A 10 -15.32 -17.78 -5.54
C LEU A 10 -15.00 -17.64 -4.05
N LEU A 11 -14.93 -18.74 -3.30
CA LEU A 11 -14.51 -18.75 -1.89
C LEU A 11 -13.00 -18.46 -1.71
N LEU A 12 -12.16 -18.85 -2.68
CA LEU A 12 -10.73 -18.56 -2.68
C LEU A 12 -10.41 -17.10 -3.02
N ILE A 13 -11.36 -16.34 -3.60
CA ILE A 13 -11.30 -14.87 -3.75
C ILE A 13 -11.58 -14.17 -2.40
N SER A 14 -11.45 -14.89 -1.28
CA SER A 14 -11.56 -14.38 0.09
C SER A 14 -11.06 -12.95 0.19
N PHE A 15 -11.97 -12.06 0.60
CA PHE A 15 -11.82 -10.60 0.53
C PHE A 15 -10.48 -10.16 1.11
N CYS A 16 -9.52 -9.83 0.24
CA CYS A 16 -8.31 -9.11 0.63
C CYS A 16 -8.76 -7.71 1.04
N ARG A 17 -9.10 -7.52 2.32
CA ARG A 17 -9.34 -6.18 2.85
C ARG A 17 -7.98 -5.56 3.14
N CYS A 18 -7.70 -4.44 2.50
CA CYS A 18 -6.59 -3.61 2.91
C CYS A 18 -6.88 -3.12 4.33
N ASP A 19 -5.91 -3.31 5.23
CA ASP A 19 -6.00 -2.79 6.59
C ASP A 19 -5.93 -1.25 6.50
N ASP A 20 -6.77 -0.57 7.28
CA ASP A 20 -6.79 0.90 7.35
C ASP A 20 -6.15 1.41 8.64
N GLN A 21 -5.64 0.51 9.48
CA GLN A 21 -5.06 0.83 10.79
C GLN A 21 -3.62 0.34 10.91
N LEU A 22 -2.75 1.23 11.42
CA LEU A 22 -1.42 0.85 11.88
C LEU A 22 -1.50 0.48 13.36
N THR A 23 -1.27 -0.78 13.68
CA THR A 23 -1.30 -1.29 15.07
C THR A 23 0.05 -1.89 15.45
N GLN A 24 0.32 -1.98 16.76
CA GLN A 24 1.63 -2.42 17.28
C GLN A 24 2.06 -3.82 16.81
N GLY A 25 1.14 -4.66 16.33
CA GLY A 25 1.43 -6.01 15.80
C GLY A 25 1.45 -6.12 14.27
N LYS A 26 1.24 -5.02 13.54
CA LYS A 26 1.14 -5.02 12.07
C LYS A 26 1.91 -3.84 11.47
N PRO A 27 3.25 -3.85 11.54
CA PRO A 27 4.06 -2.78 10.96
C PRO A 27 3.99 -2.81 9.43
N LEU A 28 4.20 -1.63 8.81
CA LEU A 28 4.50 -1.52 7.38
C LEU A 28 5.98 -1.86 7.18
N ILE A 29 6.30 -2.94 6.46
CA ILE A 29 7.67 -3.44 6.33
C ILE A 29 8.20 -3.26 4.91
N SER A 30 7.36 -3.50 3.90
CA SER A 30 7.75 -3.51 2.49
C SER A 30 7.30 -2.26 1.73
N THR A 31 8.01 -1.92 0.66
CA THR A 31 7.59 -0.89 -0.33
C THR A 31 6.26 -1.23 -1.02
N GLY A 32 5.88 -2.51 -1.01
CA GLY A 32 4.58 -2.97 -1.50
C GLY A 32 3.44 -2.85 -0.49
N ASP A 33 3.75 -2.68 0.79
CA ASP A 33 2.73 -2.60 1.83
C ASP A 33 2.09 -1.20 1.82
N VAL A 34 0.77 -1.18 1.75
CA VAL A 34 -0.01 0.06 1.71
C VAL A 34 -1.19 -0.09 2.66
N LEU A 35 -1.42 0.93 3.48
CA LEU A 35 -2.65 1.11 4.23
C LEU A 35 -3.58 2.02 3.43
N VAL A 36 -4.74 1.51 3.05
CA VAL A 36 -5.76 2.28 2.33
C VAL A 36 -6.76 2.77 3.35
N SER A 37 -6.98 4.08 3.38
CA SER A 37 -8.01 4.69 4.24
C SER A 37 -9.36 4.02 4.06
N LYS A 38 -10.19 3.98 5.11
CA LYS A 38 -11.54 3.37 5.08
C LYS A 38 -12.40 3.76 3.88
N GLY A 39 -12.28 5.00 3.41
CA GLY A 39 -13.03 5.53 2.26
C GLY A 39 -12.39 5.24 0.89
N GLY A 40 -11.23 4.58 0.84
CA GLY A 40 -10.52 4.28 -0.41
C GLY A 40 -9.88 5.50 -1.09
N ILE A 41 -9.86 6.67 -0.43
CA ILE A 41 -9.41 7.93 -1.04
C ILE A 41 -7.90 8.08 -0.94
N PHE A 42 -7.35 7.84 0.25
CA PHE A 42 -5.93 7.98 0.54
C PHE A 42 -5.27 6.62 0.77
N ALA A 43 -3.99 6.56 0.43
CA ALA A 43 -3.09 5.45 0.67
C ALA A 43 -1.84 5.96 1.41
N LEU A 44 -1.40 5.23 2.43
CA LEU A 44 -0.16 5.46 3.19
C LEU A 44 0.80 4.30 2.91
N GLY A 45 2.06 4.59 2.62
CA GLY A 45 3.08 3.56 2.44
C GLY A 45 4.43 4.11 2.02
N PHE A 46 5.38 3.21 1.83
CA PHE A 46 6.73 3.57 1.41
C PHE A 46 6.82 3.74 -0.11
N PHE A 47 7.71 4.62 -0.58
CA PHE A 47 7.95 4.87 -2.00
C PHE A 47 9.37 5.36 -2.27
N SER A 48 9.86 5.12 -3.49
CA SER A 48 11.07 5.74 -4.02
C SER A 48 10.71 6.70 -5.18
N PRO A 49 11.21 7.94 -5.19
CA PRO A 49 10.98 8.89 -6.28
C PRO A 49 11.84 8.51 -7.50
N GLY A 50 11.30 7.70 -8.40
CA GLY A 50 11.96 7.31 -9.64
C GLY A 50 12.67 5.95 -9.56
N SER A 51 13.07 5.44 -10.73
CA SER A 51 13.52 4.04 -10.90
C SER A 51 14.94 3.75 -10.44
N SER A 52 15.80 4.77 -10.33
CA SER A 52 17.22 4.64 -9.95
C SER A 52 17.55 5.17 -8.55
N ASN A 53 16.54 5.63 -7.80
CA ASN A 53 16.75 6.18 -6.46
C ASN A 53 16.68 5.10 -5.39
N THR A 54 17.72 5.02 -4.56
CA THR A 54 17.82 4.17 -3.37
C THR A 54 17.25 4.84 -2.11
N SER A 55 16.62 6.01 -2.27
CA SER A 55 16.01 6.75 -1.17
C SER A 55 14.56 6.34 -0.99
N LEU A 56 14.22 5.83 0.19
CA LEU A 56 12.89 5.42 0.59
C LEU A 56 12.24 6.49 1.48
N PHE A 57 11.03 6.86 1.10
CA PHE A 57 10.20 7.85 1.78
C PHE A 57 8.91 7.20 2.25
N LEU A 58 8.34 7.69 3.34
CA LEU A 58 6.99 7.34 3.76
C LEU A 58 6.07 8.51 3.44
N GLY A 59 4.91 8.24 2.85
CA GLY A 59 4.01 9.31 2.43
C GLY A 59 2.57 8.87 2.25
N ILE A 60 1.71 9.86 2.07
CA ILE A 60 0.29 9.71 1.78
C ILE A 60 0.01 10.26 0.38
N TRP A 61 -0.74 9.51 -0.42
CA TRP A 61 -1.17 9.91 -1.76
C TRP A 61 -2.63 9.51 -2.02
N TYR A 62 -3.19 10.01 -3.11
CA TYR A 62 -4.52 9.58 -3.59
C TYR A 62 -4.45 8.16 -4.16
N HIS A 63 -5.21 7.23 -3.59
CA HIS A 63 -5.12 5.80 -3.90
C HIS A 63 -5.52 5.47 -5.35
N ASN A 64 -6.62 6.07 -5.82
CA ASN A 64 -7.26 5.72 -7.09
C ASN A 64 -6.88 6.64 -8.27
N ILE A 65 -5.86 7.50 -8.10
CA ILE A 65 -5.41 8.41 -9.16
C ILE A 65 -4.09 7.88 -9.74
N PRO A 66 -4.03 7.61 -11.06
CA PRO A 66 -2.80 7.17 -11.71
C PRO A 66 -1.75 8.29 -11.67
N GLY A 67 -0.48 7.91 -11.50
CA GLY A 67 0.58 8.88 -11.19
C GLY A 67 0.44 9.35 -9.74
N ARG A 68 1.22 8.73 -8.83
CA ARG A 68 1.13 9.00 -7.39
C ARG A 68 1.24 10.50 -7.11
N THR A 69 0.12 11.11 -6.72
CA THR A 69 0.07 12.51 -6.27
C THR A 69 0.18 12.52 -4.75
N TYR A 70 1.36 12.86 -4.24
CA TYR A 70 1.66 12.86 -2.81
C TYR A 70 1.07 14.10 -2.13
N VAL A 71 0.16 13.91 -1.19
CA VAL A 71 -0.42 14.98 -0.36
C VAL A 71 0.39 15.23 0.90
N TRP A 72 1.16 14.23 1.33
CA TRP A 72 2.08 14.35 2.46
C TRP A 72 3.26 13.39 2.29
N VAL A 73 4.45 13.81 2.73
CA VAL A 73 5.68 13.00 2.68
C VAL A 73 6.46 13.33 3.94
N THR A 74 6.74 12.32 4.77
CA THR A 74 7.66 12.44 5.89
C THR A 74 9.11 12.31 5.40
N ASN A 75 10.09 12.44 6.29
CA ASN A 75 11.51 12.20 6.00
C ASN A 75 12.11 12.89 4.76
N ARG A 76 11.56 14.05 4.34
CA ARG A 76 12.06 14.83 3.19
C ARG A 76 13.50 15.31 3.34
N VAL A 77 13.92 15.57 4.57
CA VAL A 77 15.27 16.08 4.89
C VAL A 77 16.28 14.95 5.05
N ASN A 78 15.83 13.79 5.53
CA ASN A 78 16.69 12.64 5.80
C ASN A 78 16.01 11.35 5.31
N PRO A 79 16.08 11.05 4.00
CA PRO A 79 15.49 9.84 3.45
C PRO A 79 16.14 8.58 4.01
N ILE A 80 15.40 7.46 3.98
CA ILE A 80 15.96 6.17 4.34
C ILE A 80 16.76 5.66 3.15
N THR A 81 18.08 5.54 3.27
CA THR A 81 18.90 4.95 2.21
C THR A 81 18.82 3.44 2.28
N THR A 82 18.26 2.80 1.25
CA THR A 82 18.27 1.35 1.09
C THR A 82 19.53 0.96 0.30
N ALA A 83 20.42 0.21 0.94
CA ALA A 83 21.66 -0.27 0.32
C ALA A 83 21.41 -1.29 -0.80
#